data_AF-A0A9Q2KPP7-F1
#
_entry.id   AF-A0A9Q2KPP7-F1
#
_cell.length_a   1.000
_cell.length_b   1.000
_cell.length_c   1.000
_cell.angle_alpha   90.00
_cell.angle_beta   90.00
_cell.angle_gamma   90.00
#
_symmetry.space_group_name_H-M   'P 1'
#
loop_
_entity.id
_entity.type
_entity.pdbx_description
1 polymer ?
#
loop_
_entity_poly.entity_id
_entity_poly.type
_entity_poly.pdbx_seq_one_letter_code
_entity_poly.pdbx_strand_id
1 'polypeptide(L)'
;MTMYAKSFLACNSAGRLTGARTALRSPEERYNCHHCGSVLVLHAESERPWFAHTDAALTERGRQDCPYIQPDIDEVLLIRQLQRYVPGAMPVTGHAVHHCPVRVCHKAGGNSCL
;
A
#
# COMPACT_ATOMS: atom_id res chain seq x y z
N MET A 1 1.23 18.55 3.59
CA MET A 1 0.47 17.38 3.08
C MET A 1 1.37 16.18 3.20
N THR A 2 1.03 15.23 4.07
CA THR A 2 1.70 13.93 4.13
C THR A 2 1.37 13.18 2.84
N MET A 3 2.39 12.82 2.09
CA MET A 3 2.25 12.21 0.78
C MET A 3 2.39 10.70 0.93
N TYR A 4 1.27 9.98 0.89
CA TYR A 4 1.28 8.52 0.93
C TYR A 4 1.50 7.96 -0.47
N ALA A 5 2.26 6.87 -0.56
CA ALA A 5 2.48 6.17 -1.81
C ALA A 5 1.23 5.35 -2.19
N LYS A 6 0.98 5.27 -3.49
CA LYS A 6 -0.08 4.42 -4.02
C LYS A 6 0.38 2.96 -3.95
N SER A 7 -0.43 2.11 -3.34
CA SER A 7 -0.21 0.67 -3.42
C SER A 7 -1.02 0.07 -4.56
N PHE A 8 -0.43 -0.84 -5.32
CA PHE A 8 -1.15 -1.64 -6.33
C PHE A 8 -1.45 -3.06 -5.85
N LEU A 9 -1.03 -3.39 -4.62
CA LEU A 9 -1.13 -4.72 -4.03
C LEU A 9 -1.68 -4.64 -2.59
N ALA A 10 -2.63 -5.51 -2.26
CA ALA A 10 -3.17 -5.65 -0.92
C ALA A 10 -3.44 -7.14 -0.62
N CYS A 11 -3.63 -7.49 0.65
CA CYS A 11 -4.17 -8.80 1.01
C CYS A 11 -5.70 -8.69 1.12
N ASN A 12 -6.41 -9.62 0.49
CA ASN A 12 -7.86 -9.70 0.58
C ASN A 12 -8.33 -10.30 1.94
N SER A 13 -9.64 -10.49 2.12
CA SER A 13 -10.21 -11.01 3.38
C SER A 13 -9.77 -12.44 3.70
N ALA A 14 -9.36 -13.21 2.68
CA ALA A 14 -8.77 -14.54 2.80
C ALA A 14 -7.25 -14.51 3.07
N GLY A 15 -6.63 -13.34 3.19
CA GLY A 15 -5.19 -13.20 3.41
C GLY A 15 -4.34 -13.48 2.15
N ARG A 16 -4.95 -13.48 0.96
CA ARG A 16 -4.24 -13.67 -0.31
C ARG A 16 -3.83 -12.32 -0.89
N LEU A 17 -2.59 -12.22 -1.38
CA LEU A 17 -2.13 -11.05 -2.10
C LEU A 17 -2.93 -10.90 -3.40
N THR A 18 -3.50 -9.72 -3.61
CA THR A 18 -4.33 -9.37 -4.75
C THR A 18 -3.94 -8.00 -5.30
N GLY A 19 -4.03 -7.85 -6.62
CA GLY A 19 -3.81 -6.57 -7.29
C GLY A 19 -5.06 -5.70 -7.24
N ALA A 20 -4.88 -4.37 -7.28
CA ALA A 20 -5.98 -3.42 -7.28
C ALA A 20 -6.98 -3.65 -8.44
N ARG A 21 -6.48 -4.05 -9.62
CA ARG A 21 -7.35 -4.40 -10.76
C ARG A 21 -8.17 -5.66 -10.51
N THR A 22 -7.60 -6.66 -9.83
CA THR A 22 -8.33 -7.89 -9.47
C THR A 22 -9.37 -7.61 -8.38
N ALA A 23 -9.05 -6.71 -7.44
CA ALA A 23 -9.95 -6.27 -6.39
C ALA A 23 -11.23 -5.57 -6.88
N LEU A 24 -11.22 -5.01 -8.10
CA LEU A 24 -12.43 -4.47 -8.73
C LEU A 24 -13.55 -5.53 -8.92
N ARG A 25 -13.22 -6.83 -8.88
CA ARG A 25 -14.21 -7.91 -8.91
C ARG A 25 -15.00 -8.03 -7.59
N SER A 26 -14.45 -7.50 -6.50
CA SER A 26 -15.05 -7.53 -5.17
C SER A 26 -14.79 -6.20 -4.41
N PRO A 27 -15.30 -5.05 -4.88
CA PRO A 27 -14.95 -3.74 -4.31
C PRO A 27 -15.30 -3.57 -2.82
N GLU A 28 -16.36 -4.25 -2.38
CA GLU A 28 -16.85 -4.23 -1.00
C GLU A 28 -16.02 -5.10 -0.04
N GLU A 29 -15.06 -5.87 -0.57
CA GLU A 29 -14.20 -6.71 0.26
C GLU A 29 -13.22 -5.83 1.06
N ARG A 30 -12.94 -6.27 2.30
CA ARG A 30 -11.91 -5.62 3.10
C ARG A 30 -10.51 -6.00 2.61
N TYR A 31 -9.77 -4.99 2.19
CA TYR A 31 -8.36 -5.10 1.79
C TYR A 31 -7.45 -4.59 2.89
N ASN A 32 -6.33 -5.28 3.13
CA ASN A 32 -5.34 -4.90 4.14
C ASN A 32 -3.96 -4.75 3.51
N CYS A 33 -3.16 -3.82 4.02
CA CYS A 33 -1.78 -3.64 3.62
C CYS A 33 -0.96 -4.88 4.02
N HIS A 34 -0.21 -5.42 3.06
CA HIS A 34 0.59 -6.62 3.27
C HIS A 34 1.83 -6.37 4.14
N HIS A 35 2.22 -5.11 4.37
CA HIS A 35 3.32 -4.75 5.28
C HIS A 35 2.85 -4.49 6.71
N CYS A 36 1.87 -3.62 6.89
CA CYS A 36 1.48 -3.12 8.22
C CYS A 36 0.12 -3.64 8.72
N GLY A 37 -0.62 -4.39 7.88
CA GLY A 37 -1.95 -4.91 8.22
C GLY A 37 -3.06 -3.88 8.30
N SER A 38 -2.78 -2.59 8.01
CA SER A 38 -3.78 -1.52 8.01
C SER A 38 -4.84 -1.75 6.95
N VAL A 39 -6.08 -1.34 7.21
CA VAL A 39 -7.15 -1.42 6.20
C VAL A 39 -6.87 -0.39 5.11
N LEU A 40 -7.08 -0.82 3.87
CA LEU A 40 -6.88 0.01 2.69
C LEU A 40 -8.21 0.32 2.01
N VAL A 41 -8.30 1.50 1.42
CA VAL A 41 -9.41 1.91 0.57
C VAL A 41 -9.03 1.67 -0.89
N LEU A 42 -9.89 0.98 -1.64
CA LEU A 42 -9.73 0.78 -3.08
C LEU A 42 -10.24 2.02 -3.82
N HIS A 43 -9.38 2.60 -4.65
CA HIS A 43 -9.66 3.70 -5.55
C HIS A 43 -9.77 3.17 -6.98
N ALA A 44 -10.96 3.31 -7.56
CA ALA A 44 -11.31 2.78 -8.88
C ALA A 44 -11.53 3.87 -9.94
N GLU A 45 -11.39 5.14 -9.55
CA GLU A 45 -11.64 6.33 -10.39
C GLU A 45 -10.60 6.57 -11.49
N SER A 46 -9.53 5.78 -11.54
CA SER A 46 -8.45 5.90 -12.52
C SER A 46 -8.32 4.63 -13.36
N GLU A 47 -7.87 4.79 -14.61
CA GLU A 47 -7.46 3.70 -15.52
C GLU A 47 -6.58 2.63 -14.86
N ARG A 48 -5.83 3.05 -13.84
CA ARG A 48 -5.01 2.19 -13.01
C ARG A 48 -5.47 2.30 -11.55
N PRO A 49 -6.36 1.40 -11.09
CA PRO A 49 -6.85 1.42 -9.71
C PRO A 49 -5.70 1.22 -8.73
N TRP A 50 -5.85 1.77 -7.52
CA TRP A 50 -4.86 1.65 -6.44
C TRP A 50 -5.53 1.53 -5.09
N PHE A 51 -4.75 1.15 -4.09
CA PHE A 51 -5.13 1.14 -2.70
C PHE A 51 -4.47 2.32 -1.97
N ALA A 52 -5.23 2.97 -1.09
CA ALA A 52 -4.75 4.04 -0.25
C ALA A 52 -4.91 3.68 1.23
N HIS A 53 -3.94 4.14 2.04
CA HIS A 53 -4.11 4.17 3.48
C HIS A 53 -4.99 5.38 3.85
N THR A 54 -5.76 5.23 4.92
CA THR A 54 -6.50 6.34 5.53
C THR A 54 -6.03 6.54 6.96
N ASP A 55 -5.97 7.79 7.43
CA ASP A 55 -5.48 8.09 8.78
C ASP A 55 -6.32 7.40 9.87
N ALA A 56 -7.60 7.15 9.61
CA ALA A 56 -8.51 6.45 10.52
C ALA A 56 -8.23 4.95 10.63
N ALA A 57 -7.71 4.32 9.57
CA ALA A 57 -7.49 2.88 9.53
C ALA A 57 -6.02 2.47 9.60
N LEU A 58 -5.13 3.46 9.71
CA LEU A 58 -3.70 3.28 9.82
C LEU A 58 -3.31 2.83 11.23
N THR A 59 -2.65 1.68 11.32
CA THR A 59 -2.11 1.15 12.58
C THR A 59 -0.88 1.94 13.03
N GLU A 60 -0.56 1.89 14.32
CA GLU A 60 0.65 2.55 14.87
C GLU A 60 1.92 2.07 14.16
N ARG A 61 2.04 0.75 13.96
CA ARG A 61 3.11 0.14 13.15
C ARG A 61 3.13 0.68 11.73
N GLY A 62 1.96 0.95 11.16
CA GLY A 62 1.83 1.54 9.84
C GLY A 62 2.38 2.97 9.75
N ARG A 63 2.23 3.76 10.82
CA ARG A 63 2.77 5.13 10.89
C ARG A 63 4.29 5.17 10.96
N GLN A 64 4.88 4.17 11.60
CA GLN A 64 6.32 4.10 11.87
C GLN A 64 7.08 3.43 10.73
N ASP A 65 6.58 2.29 10.22
CA ASP A 65 7.41 1.39 9.40
C ASP A 65 6.80 1.05 8.03
N CYS A 66 5.60 1.54 7.69
CA CYS A 66 4.99 1.18 6.40
C CYS A 66 5.66 1.97 5.26
N PRO A 67 6.29 1.30 4.28
CA PRO A 67 6.93 1.98 3.14
C PRO A 67 5.94 2.83 2.35
N TYR A 68 4.65 2.46 2.36
CA TYR A 68 3.60 3.22 1.70
C TYR A 68 3.20 4.51 2.42
N ILE A 69 3.50 4.63 3.71
CA ILE A 69 3.23 5.85 4.50
C ILE A 69 4.47 6.73 4.57
N GLN A 70 5.63 6.11 4.74
CA GLN A 70 6.93 6.75 4.76
C GLN A 70 7.76 6.22 3.58
N PRO A 71 7.47 6.70 2.35
CA PRO A 71 8.31 6.38 1.20
C PRO A 71 9.74 6.90 1.44
N ASP A 72 10.72 6.23 0.81
CA ASP A 72 12.13 6.60 0.92
C ASP A 72 12.32 8.09 0.55
N ILE A 73 13.24 8.76 1.23
CA ILE A 73 13.56 10.17 0.99
C ILE A 73 13.94 10.38 -0.48
N ASP A 74 14.68 9.45 -1.09
CA ASP A 74 15.07 9.54 -2.49
C ASP A 74 13.86 9.46 -3.43
N GLU A 75 12.89 8.60 -3.12
CA GLU A 75 11.64 8.49 -3.87
C GLU A 75 10.80 9.77 -3.72
N VAL A 76 10.74 10.34 -2.52
CA VAL A 76 10.05 11.60 -2.25
C VAL A 76 10.69 12.75 -3.03
N LEU A 77 12.01 12.84 -3.07
CA LEU A 77 12.73 13.87 -3.80
C LEU A 77 12.49 13.75 -5.31
N LEU A 78 12.55 12.53 -5.86
CA LEU A 78 12.25 12.26 -7.26
C LEU A 78 10.82 12.69 -7.62
N ILE A 79 9.84 12.33 -6.79
CA ILE A 79 8.44 12.71 -7.05
C ILE A 79 8.25 14.22 -6.95
N ARG A 80 8.87 14.91 -6.00
CA ARG A 80 8.82 16.39 -5.92
C ARG A 80 9.41 17.04 -7.17
N GLN A 81 10.49 16.50 -7.71
CA GLN A 81 11.05 16.98 -8.98
C GLN A 81 10.07 16.75 -10.14
N LEU A 82 9.42 15.59 -10.21
CA LEU A 82 8.41 15.28 -11.22
C LEU A 82 7.17 16.16 -11.11
N GLN A 83 6.75 16.53 -9.89
CA GLN A 83 5.59 17.38 -9.65
C GLN A 83 5.69 18.78 -10.29
N ARG A 84 6.90 19.24 -10.58
CA ARG A 84 7.12 20.47 -11.35
C ARG A 84 6.58 20.39 -12.78
N TYR A 85 6.50 19.19 -13.33
CA TYR A 85 6.03 18.92 -14.69
C TYR A 85 4.66 18.22 -14.70
N VAL A 86 4.39 17.38 -13.69
CA VAL A 86 3.15 16.62 -13.54
C VAL A 86 2.63 16.80 -12.10
N PRO A 87 1.78 17.80 -11.84
CA PRO A 87 1.35 18.15 -10.48
C PRO A 87 0.70 16.99 -9.69
N GLY A 88 0.09 16.02 -10.39
CA GLY A 88 -0.52 14.83 -9.79
C GLY A 88 0.40 13.63 -9.60
N ALA A 89 1.72 13.77 -9.80
CA ALA A 89 2.67 12.68 -9.57
C ALA A 89 2.68 12.29 -8.09
N MET A 90 2.63 10.98 -7.82
CA MET A 90 2.60 10.39 -6.48
C MET A 90 3.66 9.29 -6.35
N PRO A 91 4.25 9.09 -5.16
CA PRO A 91 5.20 8.00 -4.94
C PRO A 91 4.52 6.66 -5.19
N VAL A 92 5.31 5.75 -5.74
CA VAL A 92 4.97 4.37 -6.00
C VAL A 92 6.15 3.59 -5.47
N THR A 93 5.96 3.00 -4.28
CA THR A 93 7.04 2.27 -3.61
C THR A 93 7.54 1.15 -4.52
N GLY A 94 8.74 1.33 -5.04
CA GLY A 94 9.45 0.35 -5.85
C GLY A 94 10.05 -0.70 -4.93
N HIS A 95 9.45 -1.89 -4.87
CA HIS A 95 10.14 -3.00 -4.24
C HIS A 95 11.24 -3.49 -5.17
N ALA A 96 12.51 -3.18 -4.85
CA ALA A 96 13.57 -4.13 -5.14
C ALA A 96 13.14 -5.44 -4.48
N VAL A 97 13.04 -6.51 -5.26
CA VAL A 97 12.51 -7.81 -4.86
C VAL A 97 13.40 -8.42 -3.77
N HIS A 98 13.25 -7.96 -2.52
CA HIS A 98 13.61 -8.76 -1.37
C HIS A 98 12.60 -9.88 -1.36
N HIS A 99 13.09 -11.09 -1.66
CA HIS A 99 12.32 -12.32 -1.77
C HIS A 99 11.17 -12.32 -0.76
N CYS A 100 9.95 -12.12 -1.26
CA CYS A 100 8.76 -12.45 -0.52
C CYS A 100 8.51 -13.92 -0.86
N PRO A 101 9.01 -14.91 -0.07
CA PRO A 101 8.46 -16.24 -0.20
C PRO A 101 6.97 -16.07 0.04
N VAL A 102 6.15 -16.62 -0.85
CA VAL A 102 4.68 -16.56 -0.83
C VAL A 102 4.20 -17.05 0.55
N ARG A 103 4.20 -16.16 1.54
CA ARG A 103 3.65 -16.38 2.87
C ARG A 103 2.24 -15.83 2.78
N VAL A 104 1.29 -16.73 2.94
CA VAL A 104 -0.11 -16.40 3.22
C VAL A 104 -0.10 -15.21 4.18
N CYS A 105 -0.72 -14.09 3.82
CA CYS A 105 -0.76 -12.93 4.70
C CYS A 105 -1.57 -13.35 5.93
N HIS A 106 -0.89 -13.69 7.02
CA HIS A 106 -1.54 -14.14 8.23
C HIS A 106 -2.43 -13.00 8.75
N LYS A 107 -3.71 -13.32 9.01
CA LYS A 107 -4.64 -12.39 9.67
C LYS A 107 -3.98 -11.92 10.96
N ALA A 108 -3.92 -10.60 11.13
CA ALA A 108 -3.28 -9.95 12.27
C ALA A 108 -3.73 -10.57 13.60
N GLY A 109 -2.77 -11.16 14.30
CA GLY A 109 -2.94 -11.73 15.63
C GLY A 109 -1.64 -12.39 16.10
N GLY A 110 -0.79 -11.62 16.78
CA GLY A 110 0.30 -12.16 17.60
C GLY A 110 1.62 -12.49 16.89
N ASN A 111 2.59 -11.60 17.12
CA ASN A 111 4.00 -11.80 17.41
C ASN A 111 4.90 -12.73 16.57
N SER A 112 6.05 -12.14 16.22
CA SER A 112 7.34 -12.74 15.86
C SER A 112 7.44 -13.56 14.57
N CYS A 113 8.09 -12.94 13.58
CA CYS A 113 8.90 -13.67 12.61
C CYS A 113 10.17 -14.17 13.32
N LEU A 114 10.37 -15.49 13.37
CA LEU A 114 11.71 -16.10 13.35
C LEU A 114 12.00 -16.54 11.91
#